data_AF-A0A0L1JSJ5-F1
#
_entry.id   AF-A0A0L1JSJ5-F1
#
_cell.length_a   1.000
_cell.length_b   1.000
_cell.length_c   1.000
_cell.angle_alpha   90.00
_cell.angle_beta   90.00
_cell.angle_gamma   90.00
#
_symmetry.space_group_name_H-M   'P 1'
#
loop_
_entity.id
_entity.type
_entity.pdbx_description
1 polymer ?
#
loop_
_entity_poly.entity_id
_entity_poly.type
_entity_poly.pdbx_seq_one_letter_code
_entity_poly.pdbx_strand_id
1 'polypeptide(L)'
;MSDPIDRDGLRDGFWRKPMHKMSRKEWEALCDGCGKCCLNKLEDEDTGEVALTRVACRLLDDSTCLCAQYPIRHQFVPDCIVLTPGNIADNLYWMPQTCTYRLVYEGRDLPPWHPLVSGSHDTVHEAGVSVRGITVSEFDTPEDDWEDHIIEEPV
;
A
#
# COMPACT_ATOMS: atom_id res chain seq x y z
N MET A 1 -7.55 -12.03 15.37
CA MET A 1 -6.17 -11.47 15.48
C MET A 1 -6.32 -9.98 15.69
N SER A 2 -5.46 -9.34 16.49
CA SER A 2 -5.50 -7.88 16.64
C SER A 2 -5.07 -7.24 15.33
N ASP A 3 -5.78 -6.18 14.92
CA ASP A 3 -5.38 -5.36 13.80
C ASP A 3 -3.96 -4.81 14.02
N PRO A 4 -3.01 -5.08 13.10
CA PRO A 4 -1.63 -4.62 13.27
C PRO A 4 -1.47 -3.10 13.07
N ILE A 5 -2.48 -2.43 12.50
CA ILE A 5 -2.52 -0.97 12.38
C ILE A 5 -3.48 -0.45 13.45
N ASP A 6 -2.99 0.47 14.29
CA ASP A 6 -3.78 1.02 15.40
C ASP A 6 -4.92 1.92 14.90
N ARG A 7 -6.13 1.34 14.82
CA ARG A 7 -7.37 2.02 14.43
C ARG A 7 -8.29 2.38 15.60
N ASP A 8 -7.79 2.28 16.83
CA ASP A 8 -8.61 2.54 18.02
C ASP A 8 -8.80 4.03 18.28
N GLY A 9 -10.02 4.42 18.67
CA GLY A 9 -10.33 5.79 19.09
C GLY A 9 -10.26 6.85 17.96
N LEU A 10 -10.36 6.41 16.70
CA LEU A 10 -10.42 7.33 15.56
C LEU A 10 -11.79 8.02 15.46
N ARG A 11 -11.81 9.22 14.88
CA ARG A 11 -13.09 9.90 14.60
C ARG A 11 -13.85 9.11 13.55
N ASP A 12 -15.14 8.89 13.78
CA ASP A 12 -15.98 8.20 12.81
C ASP A 12 -15.97 8.90 11.43
N GLY A 13 -15.89 8.10 10.37
CA GLY A 13 -15.86 8.55 8.98
C GLY A 13 -14.75 9.55 8.63
N PHE A 14 -13.62 9.57 9.37
CA PHE A 14 -12.60 10.61 9.17
C PHE A 14 -12.03 10.65 7.76
N TRP A 15 -12.00 9.51 7.04
CA TRP A 15 -11.51 9.41 5.66
C TRP A 15 -12.35 10.23 4.66
N ARG A 16 -13.58 10.61 5.02
CA ARG A 16 -14.43 11.51 4.22
C ARG A 16 -14.14 12.98 4.46
N LYS A 17 -13.28 13.31 5.44
CA LYS A 17 -12.91 14.69 5.77
C LYS A 17 -11.68 15.11 4.95
N PRO A 18 -11.46 16.42 4.75
CA PRO A 18 -10.26 16.89 4.06
C PRO A 18 -8.98 16.34 4.69
N MET A 19 -8.07 15.80 3.88
CA MET A 19 -6.86 15.11 4.34
C MET A 19 -5.97 15.98 5.25
N HIS A 20 -5.91 17.29 5.02
CA HIS A 20 -5.16 18.24 5.86
C HIS A 20 -5.73 18.38 7.29
N LYS A 21 -6.93 17.85 7.57
CA LYS A 21 -7.55 17.82 8.91
C LYS A 21 -7.35 16.48 9.64
N MET A 22 -6.68 15.52 9.00
CA MET A 22 -6.38 14.23 9.61
C MET A 22 -5.20 14.39 10.56
N SER A 23 -5.31 13.76 11.73
CA SER A 23 -4.16 13.54 12.59
C SER A 23 -3.20 12.53 11.95
N ARG A 24 -1.96 12.46 12.45
CA ARG A 24 -1.01 11.42 12.01
C ARG A 24 -1.56 10.01 12.21
N LYS A 25 -2.26 9.75 13.32
CA LYS A 25 -2.84 8.43 13.60
C LYS A 25 -3.92 8.07 12.56
N GLU A 26 -4.80 9.02 12.26
CA GLU A 26 -5.82 8.85 11.22
C GLU A 26 -5.19 8.64 9.84
N TRP A 27 -4.11 9.36 9.53
CA TRP A 27 -3.38 9.17 8.28
C TRP A 27 -2.83 7.74 8.14
N GLU A 28 -2.07 7.26 9.12
CA GLU A 28 -1.51 5.90 9.08
C GLU A 28 -2.61 4.82 9.06
N ALA A 29 -3.75 5.08 9.71
CA ALA A 29 -4.91 4.19 9.76
C ALA A 29 -5.62 4.01 8.40
N LEU A 30 -5.35 4.87 7.42
CA LEU A 30 -5.87 4.73 6.06
C LEU A 30 -5.24 3.56 5.30
N CYS A 31 -3.99 3.17 5.59
CA CYS A 31 -3.41 1.97 5.00
C CYS A 31 -4.38 0.80 5.21
N ASP A 32 -4.60 -0.08 4.24
CA ASP A 32 -5.45 -1.26 4.41
C ASP A 32 -4.66 -2.51 4.79
N GLY A 33 -3.33 -2.50 4.62
CA GLY A 33 -2.49 -3.69 4.79
C GLY A 33 -2.44 -4.58 3.55
N CYS A 34 -2.72 -4.05 2.35
CA CYS A 34 -2.66 -4.85 1.11
C CYS A 34 -1.24 -5.23 0.68
N GLY A 35 -0.20 -4.54 1.17
CA GLY A 35 1.22 -4.79 0.85
C GLY A 35 1.71 -4.28 -0.51
N LYS A 36 0.84 -3.74 -1.36
CA LYS A 36 1.20 -3.27 -2.72
C LYS A 36 2.20 -2.11 -2.76
N CYS A 37 2.29 -1.33 -1.69
CA CYS A 37 3.30 -0.27 -1.57
C CYS A 37 4.73 -0.83 -1.48
N CYS A 38 4.89 -2.07 -1.02
CA CYS A 38 6.17 -2.76 -0.91
C CYS A 38 6.55 -3.57 -2.15
N LEU A 39 5.74 -3.53 -3.21
CA LEU A 39 6.09 -4.14 -4.49
C LEU A 39 6.96 -3.21 -5.32
N ASN A 40 8.01 -3.75 -5.92
CA ASN A 40 8.84 -3.04 -6.88
C ASN A 40 8.04 -2.75 -8.15
N LYS A 41 8.34 -1.60 -8.76
CA LYS A 41 7.62 -1.07 -9.90
C LYS A 41 8.62 -0.75 -11.00
N LEU A 42 8.22 -1.01 -12.22
CA LEU A 42 8.98 -0.67 -13.41
C LEU A 42 8.34 0.59 -14.01
N GLU A 43 9.16 1.60 -14.27
CA GLU A 43 8.72 2.84 -14.93
C GLU A 43 9.37 2.89 -16.30
N ASP A 44 8.56 3.03 -17.33
CA ASP A 44 9.03 3.19 -18.70
C ASP A 44 9.64 4.59 -18.88
N GLU A 45 10.89 4.66 -19.30
CA GLU A 45 11.66 5.91 -19.37
C GLU A 45 11.13 6.90 -20.43
N ASP A 46 10.44 6.41 -21.46
CA ASP A 46 9.94 7.22 -22.58
C ASP A 46 8.53 7.76 -22.31
N THR A 47 7.69 6.98 -21.63
CA THR A 47 6.26 7.26 -21.44
C THR A 47 5.89 7.63 -20.01
N GLY A 48 6.70 7.26 -19.01
CA GLY A 48 6.37 7.36 -17.60
C GLY A 48 5.28 6.39 -17.15
N GLU A 49 4.97 5.37 -17.95
CA GLU A 49 4.02 4.32 -17.57
C GLU A 49 4.64 3.45 -16.47
N VAL A 50 3.88 3.23 -15.40
CA VAL A 50 4.34 2.43 -14.25
C VAL A 50 3.63 1.08 -14.24
N ALA A 51 4.40 0.01 -14.37
CA ALA A 51 3.96 -1.36 -14.19
C ALA A 51 4.23 -1.85 -12.77
N LEU A 52 3.23 -2.44 -12.13
CA LEU A 52 3.37 -3.09 -10.83
C LEU A 52 3.89 -4.51 -11.02
N THR A 53 4.90 -4.93 -10.25
CA THR A 53 5.38 -6.32 -10.27
C THR A 53 4.96 -7.04 -8.98
N ARG A 54 4.97 -8.37 -8.96
CA ARG A 54 4.88 -9.15 -7.71
C ARG A 54 6.23 -9.31 -6.99
N VAL A 55 7.28 -8.61 -7.44
CA VAL A 55 8.58 -8.62 -6.77
C VAL A 55 8.49 -7.75 -5.51
N ALA A 56 8.64 -8.38 -4.36
CA ALA A 56 8.52 -7.75 -3.07
C ALA A 56 9.85 -7.19 -2.57
N CYS A 57 9.78 -5.98 -2.00
CA CYS A 57 10.82 -5.38 -1.19
C CYS A 57 11.26 -6.35 -0.08
N ARG A 58 12.56 -6.38 0.22
CA ARG A 58 13.18 -7.16 1.29
C ARG A 58 12.55 -7.05 2.68
N LEU A 59 11.80 -5.98 2.93
CA LEU A 59 11.16 -5.73 4.22
C LEU A 59 9.68 -6.15 4.25
N LEU A 60 9.10 -6.63 3.15
CA LEU A 60 7.73 -7.14 3.14
C LEU A 60 7.70 -8.50 3.84
N ASP A 61 6.81 -8.64 4.81
CA ASP A 61 6.39 -9.94 5.30
C ASP A 61 5.20 -10.43 4.47
N ASP A 62 5.44 -11.41 3.59
CA ASP A 62 4.43 -11.98 2.69
C ASP A 62 3.24 -12.61 3.43
N SER A 63 3.43 -13.03 4.68
CA SER A 63 2.37 -13.62 5.49
C SER A 63 1.43 -12.57 6.07
N THR A 64 1.91 -11.37 6.39
CA THR A 64 1.10 -10.29 7.00
C THR A 64 0.77 -9.18 6.02
N CYS A 65 1.44 -9.12 4.86
CA CYS A 65 1.42 -8.02 3.90
C CYS A 65 1.87 -6.67 4.48
N LEU A 66 2.64 -6.70 5.56
CA LEU A 66 3.15 -5.50 6.22
C LEU A 66 4.67 -5.41 6.13
N CYS A 67 5.16 -4.17 6.23
CA CYS A 67 6.59 -3.93 6.34
C CYS A 67 7.08 -4.35 7.73
N ALA A 68 7.94 -5.37 7.80
CA ALA A 68 8.49 -5.93 9.03
C ALA A 68 9.32 -4.92 9.86
N GLN A 69 9.79 -3.85 9.22
CA GLN A 69 10.64 -2.82 9.84
C GLN A 69 10.12 -1.41 9.57
N TYR A 70 8.80 -1.22 9.45
CA TYR A 70 8.20 0.07 9.03
C TYR A 70 8.80 1.31 9.72
N PRO A 71 9.01 1.36 11.06
CA PRO A 71 9.54 2.56 11.73
C PRO A 71 10.99 2.92 11.37
N ILE A 72 11.79 1.94 10.94
CA ILE A 72 13.22 2.09 10.65
C ILE A 72 13.57 1.74 9.21
N ARG A 73 12.57 1.56 8.34
CA ARG A 73 12.71 1.03 6.97
C ARG A 73 13.73 1.77 6.11
N HIS A 74 13.87 3.10 6.28
CA HIS A 74 14.84 3.91 5.53
C HIS A 74 16.30 3.59 5.84
N GLN A 75 16.58 2.94 6.98
CA GLN A 75 17.92 2.44 7.26
C GLN A 75 18.31 1.28 6.34
N PHE A 76 17.33 0.59 5.75
CA PHE A 76 17.52 -0.57 4.89
C PHE A 76 17.13 -0.30 3.43
N VAL A 77 16.12 0.56 3.20
CA VAL A 77 15.54 0.90 1.91
C VAL A 77 15.37 2.42 1.82
N PRO A 78 16.45 3.16 1.48
CA PRO A 78 16.43 4.63 1.44
C PRO A 78 15.35 5.21 0.53
N ASP A 79 15.04 4.51 -0.56
CA ASP A 79 14.06 4.95 -1.57
C ASP A 79 12.60 4.65 -1.19
N CYS A 80 12.37 3.99 -0.05
CA CYS A 80 11.01 3.73 0.42
C CYS A 80 10.26 5.04 0.66
N ILE A 81 9.13 5.25 0.01
CA ILE A 81 8.43 6.52 0.10
C ILE A 81 7.89 6.82 1.52
N VAL A 82 7.88 8.11 1.86
CA VAL A 82 7.07 8.66 2.96
C VAL A 82 5.89 9.41 2.35
N LEU A 83 4.72 8.77 2.35
CA LEU A 83 3.51 9.41 1.87
C LEU A 83 2.91 10.30 2.96
N THR A 84 2.55 11.53 2.59
CA THR A 84 1.93 12.53 3.45
C THR A 84 0.76 13.19 2.71
N PRO A 85 -0.18 13.83 3.42
CA PRO A 85 -1.22 14.61 2.75
C PRO A 85 -0.68 15.71 1.81
N GLY A 86 0.56 16.19 2.04
CA GLY A 86 1.16 17.27 1.29
C GLY A 86 1.85 16.85 -0.02
N ASN A 87 2.25 15.58 -0.16
CA ASN A 87 2.97 15.08 -1.33
C ASN A 87 2.21 14.02 -2.13
N ILE A 88 1.01 13.60 -1.68
CA ILE A 88 0.27 12.54 -2.36
C ILE A 88 -0.05 12.86 -3.82
N ALA A 89 -0.34 14.12 -4.14
CA ALA A 89 -0.67 14.55 -5.50
C ALA A 89 0.47 14.23 -6.48
N ASP A 90 1.71 14.43 -6.04
CA ASP A 90 2.92 14.17 -6.83
C ASP A 90 3.21 12.67 -7.00
N ASN A 91 2.51 11.83 -6.23
CA ASN A 91 2.76 10.40 -6.11
C ASN A 91 1.63 9.53 -6.67
N LEU A 92 0.54 10.11 -7.16
CA LEU A 92 -0.62 9.33 -7.64
C LEU A 92 -0.28 8.39 -8.80
N TYR A 93 0.65 8.77 -9.67
CA TYR A 93 0.93 8.04 -10.92
C TYR A 93 1.50 6.63 -10.68
N TRP A 94 2.27 6.42 -9.61
CA TRP A 94 2.87 5.13 -9.25
C TRP A 94 2.05 4.35 -8.20
N MET A 95 0.97 4.94 -7.70
CA MET A 95 0.15 4.36 -6.63
C MET A 95 -0.83 3.31 -7.16
N PRO A 96 -0.95 2.16 -6.48
CA PRO A 96 -1.91 1.12 -6.85
C PRO A 96 -3.34 1.64 -7.00
N GLN A 97 -4.11 1.11 -7.94
CA GLN A 97 -5.48 1.56 -8.24
C GLN A 97 -6.42 1.50 -7.03
N THR A 98 -6.20 0.52 -6.15
CA THR A 98 -7.01 0.30 -4.94
C THR A 98 -6.39 0.92 -3.69
N CYS A 99 -5.27 1.64 -3.80
CA CYS A 99 -4.60 2.22 -2.64
C CYS A 99 -5.53 3.20 -1.92
N THR A 100 -5.82 2.95 -0.64
CA THR A 100 -6.76 3.78 0.14
C THR A 100 -6.40 5.26 0.12
N TYR A 101 -5.11 5.59 0.23
CA TYR A 101 -4.64 6.97 0.20
C TYR A 101 -5.03 7.67 -1.12
N ARG A 102 -4.92 6.97 -2.26
CA ARG A 102 -5.35 7.45 -3.58
C ARG A 102 -6.86 7.61 -3.62
N LEU A 103 -7.62 6.61 -3.18
CA LEU A 103 -9.09 6.68 -3.17
C LEU A 103 -9.59 7.89 -2.37
N VAL A 104 -9.05 8.10 -1.17
CA VAL A 104 -9.39 9.24 -0.32
C VAL A 104 -9.01 10.57 -0.97
N TYR A 105 -7.84 10.65 -1.61
CA TYR A 105 -7.44 11.85 -2.34
C TYR A 105 -8.36 12.18 -3.51
N GLU A 106 -8.77 11.16 -4.28
CA GLU A 106 -9.73 11.27 -5.38
C GLU A 106 -11.18 11.54 -4.90
N GLY A 107 -11.42 11.63 -3.60
CA GLY A 107 -12.76 11.82 -3.02
C GLY A 107 -13.66 10.60 -3.14
N ARG A 108 -13.09 9.42 -3.40
CA ARG A 108 -13.78 8.13 -3.44
C ARG A 108 -13.95 7.57 -2.03
N ASP A 109 -14.99 6.78 -1.85
CA ASP A 109 -15.23 6.09 -0.60
C ASP A 109 -14.35 4.85 -0.45
N LEU A 110 -14.23 4.36 0.78
CA LEU A 110 -13.52 3.13 1.06
C LEU A 110 -14.31 1.91 0.57
N PRO A 111 -13.64 0.91 -0.02
CA PRO A 111 -14.28 -0.33 -0.43
C PRO A 111 -14.80 -1.12 0.79
N PRO A 112 -15.81 -1.99 0.62
CA PRO A 112 -16.46 -2.70 1.72
C PRO A 112 -15.53 -3.66 2.48
N TRP A 113 -14.43 -4.10 1.85
CA TRP A 113 -13.42 -4.95 2.49
C TRP A 113 -12.44 -4.17 3.36
N HIS A 114 -12.44 -2.83 3.30
CA HIS A 114 -11.45 -2.01 4.00
C HIS A 114 -11.64 -2.12 5.52
N PRO A 115 -10.59 -2.27 6.35
CA PRO A 115 -10.74 -2.48 7.80
C PRO A 115 -11.54 -1.40 8.54
N LEU A 116 -11.42 -0.13 8.11
CA LEU A 116 -12.26 0.98 8.62
C LEU A 116 -13.77 0.84 8.32
N VAL A 117 -14.16 -0.03 7.39
CA VAL A 117 -15.54 -0.30 6.99
C VAL A 117 -15.99 -1.68 7.48
N SER A 118 -15.18 -2.71 7.27
CA SER A 118 -15.49 -4.10 7.62
C SER A 118 -15.28 -4.40 9.10
N GLY A 119 -14.45 -3.62 9.79
CA GLY A 119 -14.02 -3.88 11.17
C GLY A 119 -13.01 -5.01 11.31
N SER A 120 -12.50 -5.57 10.20
CA SER A 120 -11.53 -6.66 10.20
C SER A 120 -10.39 -6.41 9.21
N HIS A 121 -9.17 -6.73 9.63
CA HIS A 121 -8.01 -6.73 8.73
C HIS A 121 -8.07 -7.89 7.73
N ASP A 122 -8.62 -9.03 8.13
CA ASP A 122 -8.61 -10.25 7.32
C ASP A 122 -9.44 -10.11 6.03
N THR A 123 -10.42 -9.19 5.99
CA THR A 123 -11.26 -8.96 4.81
C THR A 123 -10.48 -8.46 3.60
N VAL A 124 -9.32 -7.84 3.80
CA VAL A 124 -8.41 -7.42 2.71
C VAL A 124 -7.84 -8.64 1.99
N HIS A 125 -7.49 -9.68 2.75
CA HIS A 125 -7.00 -10.95 2.19
C HIS A 125 -8.14 -11.79 1.60
N GLU A 126 -9.28 -11.86 2.30
CA GLU A 126 -10.47 -12.59 1.83
C GLU A 126 -11.03 -12.02 0.52
N ALA A 127 -10.91 -10.71 0.31
CA ALA A 127 -11.31 -10.04 -0.91
C ALA A 127 -10.32 -10.24 -2.08
N GLY A 128 -9.17 -10.88 -1.86
CA GLY A 128 -8.15 -11.11 -2.90
C GLY A 128 -7.28 -9.89 -3.23
N VAL A 129 -7.53 -8.73 -2.61
CA VAL A 129 -6.87 -7.46 -2.99
C VAL A 129 -5.48 -7.25 -2.38
N SER A 130 -5.03 -8.16 -1.52
CA SER A 130 -3.70 -8.12 -0.91
C SER A 130 -2.69 -8.95 -1.70
N VAL A 131 -1.41 -8.65 -1.54
CA VAL A 131 -0.31 -9.40 -2.17
C VAL A 131 0.03 -10.73 -1.47
N ARG A 132 -0.80 -11.18 -0.53
CA ARG A 132 -0.50 -12.33 0.34
C ARG A 132 -0.28 -13.60 -0.48
N GLY A 133 0.90 -14.20 -0.36
CA GLY A 133 1.20 -15.49 -0.98
C GLY A 133 1.40 -15.45 -2.49
N ILE A 134 1.48 -14.26 -3.11
CA ILE A 134 1.71 -14.12 -4.56
C ILE A 134 3.08 -13.52 -4.90
N THR A 135 3.83 -13.05 -3.90
CA THR A 135 5.09 -12.32 -4.12
C THR A 135 6.29 -13.24 -4.38
N VAL A 136 7.32 -12.67 -5.01
CA VAL A 136 8.67 -13.23 -5.09
C VAL A 136 9.65 -12.24 -4.46
N SER A 137 10.76 -12.72 -3.88
CA SER A 137 11.72 -11.82 -3.22
C SER A 137 12.57 -11.06 -4.23
N GLU A 138 12.79 -9.76 -4.01
CA GLU A 138 13.78 -8.97 -4.78
C GLU A 138 15.22 -9.48 -4.64
N PHE A 139 15.55 -10.23 -3.57
CA PHE A 139 16.89 -10.80 -3.42
C PHE A 139 17.11 -12.02 -4.31
N ASP A 140 16.06 -12.78 -4.54
CA ASP A 140 16.10 -14.04 -5.30
C ASP A 140 15.68 -13.84 -6.76
N THR A 141 15.20 -12.64 -7.12
CA THR A 141 14.70 -12.28 -8.45
C THR A 141 15.57 -11.14 -9.02
N PRO A 142 16.49 -11.44 -9.95
CA PRO A 142 17.30 -10.42 -10.63
C PRO A 142 16.43 -9.34 -11.28
N GLU A 143 16.90 -8.09 -11.27
CA GLU A 143 16.17 -6.95 -11.86
C GLU A 143 15.83 -7.15 -13.35
N ASP A 144 16.73 -7.77 -14.11
CA ASP A 144 16.52 -8.10 -15.53
C ASP A 144 15.32 -9.04 -15.76
N ASP A 145 14.89 -9.79 -14.73
CA ASP A 145 13.76 -10.71 -14.80
C ASP A 145 12.43 -10.06 -14.33
N TRP A 146 12.45 -8.82 -13.81
CA TRP A 146 11.28 -8.21 -13.17
C TRP A 146 10.09 -8.00 -14.14
N GLU A 147 10.35 -7.83 -15.43
CA GLU A 147 9.31 -7.72 -16.46
C GLU A 147 8.43 -8.99 -16.55
N ASP A 148 8.99 -10.18 -16.31
CA ASP A 148 8.25 -11.44 -16.28
C ASP A 148 7.36 -11.58 -15.03
N HIS A 149 7.49 -10.65 -14.09
CA HIS A 149 6.76 -10.62 -12.82
C HIS A 149 5.72 -9.50 -12.73
N ILE A 150 5.43 -8.80 -13.83
CA ILE A 150 4.36 -7.80 -13.89
C ILE A 150 3.01 -8.42 -13.53
N ILE A 151 2.21 -7.69 -12.75
CA ILE A 151 0.84 -8.06 -12.37
C ILE A 151 -0.16 -7.01 -12.85
N GLU A 152 -1.35 -7.48 -13.25
CA GLU A 152 -2.47 -6.60 -13.59
C GLU A 152 -3.22 -6.14 -12.33
N GLU A 153 -3.72 -4.91 -12.36
CA GLU A 153 -4.59 -4.38 -11.32
C GLU A 153 -6.04 -4.20 -11.81
N PRO A 154 -7.03 -4.37 -10.92
CA PRO A 154 -6.89 -4.79 -9.53
C PRO A 154 -6.64 -6.30 -9.40
N VAL A 155 -5.75 -6.66 -8.46
CA VAL A 155 -5.55 -8.03 -7.96
C VAL A 155 -6.78 -8.51 -7.19
#